data_AF-A0A397ENP8-F1
#
_entry.id   AF-A0A397ENP8-F1
#
_cell.length_a   1.000
_cell.length_b   1.000
_cell.length_c   1.000
_cell.angle_alpha   90.00
_cell.angle_beta   90.00
_cell.angle_gamma   90.00
#
_symmetry.space_group_name_H-M   'P 1'
#
loop_
_entity.id
_entity.type
_entity.pdbx_description
1 polymer ?
#
loop_
_entity_poly.entity_id
_entity_poly.type
_entity_poly.pdbx_seq_one_letter_code
_entity_poly.pdbx_strand_id
1 'polypeptide(L)'
;MKFSSAVATLSSLALWSHSVEGHGRLVSPPHRGYIGKLPAFQGLVPVNYDDDGLSAGGIGGTQGGKHGVCGDPYTGVREHETGGKYGLFPVHGNRVIGKCYAPGAAIDLTVEITANHWGHFEFQLCKLGTKDAKETEECFQNLVQANGQKDWEVP
;
A
#
# COMPACT_ATOMS: atom_id res chain seq x y z
N MET A 1 68.20 -18.16 3.44
CA MET A 1 67.00 -17.95 2.59
C MET A 1 65.82 -17.67 3.49
N LYS A 2 65.26 -16.46 3.47
CA LYS A 2 64.05 -16.09 4.24
C LYS A 2 62.90 -15.95 3.24
N PHE A 3 61.93 -16.85 3.30
CA PHE A 3 60.71 -16.74 2.50
C PHE A 3 59.78 -15.73 3.17
N SER A 4 59.49 -14.63 2.48
CA SER A 4 58.46 -13.67 2.86
C SER A 4 57.13 -14.17 2.32
N SER A 5 56.18 -14.51 3.21
CA SER A 5 54.82 -14.87 2.79
C SER A 5 54.04 -13.62 2.44
N ALA A 6 53.61 -13.51 1.18
CA ALA A 6 52.67 -12.49 0.74
C ALA A 6 51.27 -12.88 1.22
N VAL A 7 50.67 -12.05 2.06
CA VAL A 7 49.27 -12.17 2.46
C VAL A 7 48.42 -11.55 1.35
N ALA A 8 47.71 -12.38 0.59
CA ALA A 8 46.73 -11.93 -0.39
C ALA A 8 45.40 -11.65 0.33
N THR A 9 45.04 -10.38 0.46
CA THR A 9 43.73 -9.95 0.98
C THR A 9 42.66 -10.07 -0.13
N LEU A 10 41.87 -11.14 -0.10
CA LEU A 10 40.63 -11.23 -0.87
C LEU A 10 39.61 -10.27 -0.28
N SER A 11 39.34 -9.16 -0.97
CA SER A 11 38.23 -8.26 -0.62
C SER A 11 36.92 -8.88 -1.16
N SER A 12 36.10 -9.40 -0.25
CA SER A 12 34.76 -9.90 -0.55
C SER A 12 33.82 -8.71 -0.81
N LEU A 13 33.32 -8.60 -2.04
CA LEU A 13 32.27 -7.64 -2.39
C LEU A 13 30.95 -8.14 -1.77
N ALA A 14 30.57 -7.59 -0.61
CA ALA A 14 29.27 -7.84 -0.03
C ALA A 14 28.20 -7.17 -0.92
N LEU A 15 27.44 -7.96 -1.66
CA LEU A 15 26.20 -7.50 -2.30
C LEU A 15 25.15 -7.38 -1.20
N TRP A 16 24.90 -6.16 -0.74
CA TRP A 16 23.82 -5.88 0.21
C TRP A 16 22.51 -5.90 -0.55
N SER A 17 21.79 -7.02 -0.49
CA SER A 17 20.38 -7.05 -0.87
C SER A 17 19.61 -6.22 0.17
N HIS A 18 19.36 -4.95 -0.12
CA HIS A 18 18.45 -4.15 0.67
C HIS A 18 17.04 -4.71 0.47
N SER A 19 16.61 -5.61 1.37
CA SER A 19 15.19 -5.92 1.51
C SER A 19 14.55 -4.74 2.21
N VAL A 20 13.89 -3.89 1.43
CA VAL A 20 13.16 -2.73 1.94
C VAL A 20 11.71 -3.15 2.03
N GLU A 21 11.26 -3.49 3.24
CA GLU A 21 9.86 -3.80 3.51
C GLU A 21 9.24 -2.58 4.19
N GLY A 22 8.67 -1.68 3.37
CA GLY A 22 8.08 -0.44 3.87
C GLY A 22 6.77 -0.69 4.60
N HIS A 23 6.62 -0.06 5.77
CA HIS A 23 5.40 -0.18 6.54
C HIS A 23 4.72 1.18 6.73
N GLY A 24 3.46 1.23 6.35
CA GLY A 24 2.60 2.39 6.51
C GLY A 24 1.18 2.11 6.06
N ARG A 25 0.25 2.96 6.49
CA ARG A 25 -1.18 2.80 6.23
C ARG A 25 -1.87 4.13 6.00
N LEU A 26 -2.88 4.14 5.13
CA LEU A 26 -3.76 5.30 4.94
C LEU A 26 -4.85 5.29 6.02
N VAL A 27 -4.70 6.17 7.02
CA VAL A 27 -5.58 6.28 8.19
C VAL A 27 -6.86 7.06 7.86
N SER A 28 -6.77 8.12 7.06
CA SER A 28 -7.92 8.93 6.65
C SER A 28 -7.81 9.31 5.16
N PRO A 29 -8.81 8.97 4.32
CA PRO A 29 -9.89 8.02 4.61
C PRO A 29 -9.31 6.63 4.90
N PRO A 30 -9.86 5.85 5.84
CA PRO A 30 -9.26 4.58 6.23
C PRO A 30 -9.26 3.59 5.07
N HIS A 31 -8.08 3.07 4.70
CA HIS A 31 -8.01 1.99 3.72
C HIS A 31 -8.58 0.68 4.26
N ARG A 32 -8.85 -0.27 3.37
CA ARG A 32 -9.56 -1.52 3.68
C ARG A 32 -8.86 -2.40 4.72
N GLY A 33 -7.53 -2.39 4.77
CA GLY A 33 -6.78 -3.13 5.79
C GLY A 33 -6.98 -2.54 7.19
N TYR A 34 -6.91 -1.22 7.31
CA TYR A 34 -7.03 -0.52 8.59
C TYR A 34 -8.46 -0.36 9.11
N ILE A 35 -9.46 -0.23 8.23
CA ILE A 35 -10.81 0.19 8.60
C ILE A 35 -11.47 -0.70 9.67
N GLY A 36 -11.13 -1.99 9.73
CA GLY A 36 -11.62 -2.93 10.75
C GLY A 36 -11.17 -2.62 12.19
N LYS A 37 -10.10 -1.84 12.38
CA LYS A 37 -9.63 -1.39 13.70
C LYS A 37 -10.47 -0.25 14.28
N LEU A 38 -11.28 0.40 13.45
CA LEU A 38 -12.06 1.56 13.87
C LEU A 38 -13.38 1.11 14.53
N PRO A 39 -13.77 1.69 15.70
CA PRO A 39 -14.98 1.29 16.42
C PRO A 39 -16.26 1.32 15.58
N ALA A 40 -16.36 2.24 14.61
CA ALA A 40 -17.52 2.37 13.72
C ALA A 40 -17.74 1.15 12.79
N PHE A 41 -16.71 0.33 12.58
CA PHE A 41 -16.76 -0.81 11.66
C PHE A 41 -16.61 -2.16 12.39
N GLN A 42 -16.62 -2.14 13.73
CA GLN A 42 -16.53 -3.34 14.55
C GLN A 42 -17.69 -4.29 14.22
N GLY A 43 -17.35 -5.57 13.97
CA GLY A 43 -18.32 -6.60 13.58
C GLY A 43 -18.78 -6.53 12.12
N LEU A 44 -18.28 -5.58 11.33
CA LEU A 44 -18.51 -5.50 9.88
C LEU A 44 -17.26 -5.88 9.10
N VAL A 45 -16.11 -5.29 9.45
CA VAL A 45 -14.83 -5.58 8.78
C VAL A 45 -13.91 -6.27 9.79
N PRO A 46 -13.32 -7.43 9.46
CA PRO A 46 -12.36 -8.07 10.34
C PRO A 46 -11.12 -7.19 10.51
N VAL A 47 -10.51 -7.23 11.70
CA VAL A 47 -9.22 -6.57 11.94
C VAL A 47 -8.15 -7.26 11.11
N ASN A 48 -7.48 -6.51 10.23
CA ASN A 48 -6.18 -6.89 9.72
C ASN A 48 -5.12 -6.39 10.71
N TYR A 49 -4.30 -7.28 11.24
CA TYR A 49 -3.21 -6.94 12.16
C TYR A 49 -1.92 -6.54 11.41
N ASP A 50 -1.87 -6.78 10.11
CA ASP A 50 -0.76 -6.49 9.20
C ASP A 50 -1.21 -5.48 8.11
N ASP A 51 -2.05 -4.54 8.50
CA ASP A 51 -2.63 -3.50 7.65
C ASP A 51 -1.63 -2.44 7.20
N ASP A 52 -0.50 -2.30 7.88
CA ASP A 52 0.63 -1.47 7.44
C ASP A 52 1.66 -2.22 6.58
N GLY A 53 1.52 -3.54 6.37
CA GLY A 53 2.45 -4.38 5.60
C GLY A 53 2.04 -4.66 4.15
N LEU A 54 1.22 -3.80 3.52
CA LEU A 54 0.65 -4.06 2.19
C LEU A 54 1.61 -3.69 1.02
N SER A 55 2.72 -4.39 0.94
CA SER A 55 3.84 -4.12 0.01
C SER A 55 3.80 -4.86 -1.34
N ALA A 56 2.63 -5.40 -1.71
CA ALA A 56 2.46 -6.24 -2.90
C ALA A 56 3.36 -7.49 -2.93
N GLY A 57 3.64 -8.07 -1.76
CA GLY A 57 4.48 -9.27 -1.61
C GLY A 57 5.97 -8.96 -1.52
N GLY A 58 6.32 -7.74 -1.11
CA GLY A 58 7.68 -7.29 -0.90
C GLY A 58 8.50 -7.15 -2.18
N ILE A 59 9.81 -6.89 -2.00
CA ILE A 59 10.75 -6.67 -3.10
C ILE A 59 10.84 -7.86 -4.08
N GLY A 60 10.64 -9.09 -3.58
CA GLY A 60 10.61 -10.29 -4.41
C GLY A 60 9.33 -10.40 -5.25
N GLY A 61 8.18 -10.08 -4.67
CA GLY A 61 6.89 -10.11 -5.38
C GLY A 61 6.77 -9.05 -6.47
N THR A 62 7.44 -7.90 -6.27
CA THR A 62 7.38 -6.74 -7.17
C THR A 62 8.49 -6.67 -8.21
N GLN A 63 9.44 -7.62 -8.22
CA GLN A 63 10.62 -7.63 -9.10
C GLN A 63 10.28 -7.53 -10.61
N GLY A 64 9.06 -7.93 -11.02
CA GLY A 64 8.56 -7.83 -12.39
C GLY A 64 7.67 -6.62 -12.69
N GLY A 65 7.60 -5.64 -11.78
CA GLY A 65 6.68 -4.49 -11.88
C GLY A 65 5.21 -4.84 -11.69
N LYS A 66 4.92 -6.04 -11.18
CA LYS A 66 3.55 -6.53 -10.99
C LYS A 66 3.15 -6.40 -9.53
N HIS A 67 1.94 -5.91 -9.28
CA HIS A 67 1.40 -5.75 -7.94
C HIS A 67 -0.13 -5.91 -7.95
N GLY A 68 -0.73 -6.20 -6.79
CA GLY A 68 -2.17 -6.03 -6.61
C GLY A 68 -2.52 -4.55 -6.46
N VAL A 69 -3.71 -4.16 -6.94
CA VAL A 69 -4.12 -2.75 -6.97
C VAL A 69 -4.49 -2.20 -5.58
N CYS A 70 -4.59 -3.08 -4.59
CA CYS A 70 -4.88 -2.76 -3.18
C CYS A 70 -3.75 -3.21 -2.23
N GLY A 71 -2.54 -3.43 -2.73
CA GLY A 71 -1.36 -3.77 -1.93
C GLY A 71 -1.16 -5.26 -1.62
N ASP A 72 -2.09 -6.12 -2.05
CA ASP A 72 -1.91 -7.58 -2.03
C ASP A 72 -0.84 -8.04 -3.05
N PRO A 73 -0.20 -9.21 -2.86
CA PRO A 73 0.70 -9.79 -3.87
C PRO A 73 0.02 -9.98 -5.22
N TYR A 74 0.78 -9.78 -6.31
CA TYR A 74 0.22 -9.98 -7.66
C TYR A 74 -0.30 -11.40 -7.87
N THR A 75 0.43 -12.40 -7.40
CA THR A 75 0.00 -13.80 -7.40
C THR A 75 -0.57 -14.18 -6.04
N GLY A 76 -1.78 -14.73 -6.01
CA GLY A 76 -2.42 -15.20 -4.77
C GLY A 76 -3.79 -14.59 -4.56
N VAL A 77 -4.28 -14.70 -3.33
CA VAL A 77 -5.58 -14.15 -2.94
C VAL A 77 -5.46 -12.64 -2.77
N ARG A 78 -6.36 -11.88 -3.42
CA ARG A 78 -6.46 -10.43 -3.29
C ARG A 78 -7.47 -10.09 -2.18
N GLU A 79 -7.00 -10.08 -0.94
CA GLU A 79 -7.87 -9.91 0.23
C GLU A 79 -8.46 -8.49 0.34
N HIS A 80 -7.78 -7.48 -0.21
CA HIS A 80 -8.13 -6.07 -0.08
C HIS A 80 -8.87 -5.50 -1.30
N GLU A 81 -8.99 -6.24 -2.39
CA GLU A 81 -9.81 -5.85 -3.54
C GLU A 81 -11.31 -6.05 -3.29
N THR A 82 -12.19 -5.44 -4.10
CA THR A 82 -13.65 -5.57 -3.93
C THR A 82 -14.07 -7.03 -3.86
N GLY A 83 -14.85 -7.43 -2.86
CA GLY A 83 -15.27 -8.82 -2.63
C GLY A 83 -14.23 -9.71 -1.93
N GLY A 84 -13.04 -9.20 -1.63
CA GLY A 84 -12.06 -9.84 -0.76
C GLY A 84 -12.47 -9.78 0.71
N LYS A 85 -11.65 -10.39 1.57
CA LYS A 85 -11.84 -10.44 3.03
C LYS A 85 -12.02 -9.06 3.68
N TYR A 86 -11.37 -8.03 3.14
CA TYR A 86 -11.45 -6.66 3.64
C TYR A 86 -12.19 -5.71 2.68
N GLY A 87 -12.42 -6.11 1.42
CA GLY A 87 -13.17 -5.35 0.41
C GLY A 87 -14.68 -5.59 0.46
N LEU A 88 -15.33 -5.35 1.60
CA LEU A 88 -16.68 -5.87 1.88
C LEU A 88 -17.86 -5.02 1.38
N PHE A 89 -17.65 -4.06 0.48
CA PHE A 89 -18.75 -3.27 -0.09
C PHE A 89 -19.86 -4.13 -0.76
N PRO A 90 -19.55 -5.21 -1.51
CA PRO A 90 -20.58 -6.11 -2.07
C PRO A 90 -21.57 -6.69 -1.03
N VAL A 91 -21.10 -6.84 0.21
CA VAL A 91 -21.83 -7.48 1.33
C VAL A 91 -22.52 -6.44 2.21
N HIS A 92 -21.82 -5.38 2.59
CA HIS A 92 -22.28 -4.41 3.60
C HIS A 92 -22.71 -3.05 3.02
N GLY A 93 -22.45 -2.81 1.72
CA GLY A 93 -22.82 -1.58 1.03
C GLY A 93 -22.25 -0.33 1.70
N ASN A 94 -23.09 0.69 1.86
CA ASN A 94 -22.69 1.98 2.41
C ASN A 94 -22.16 1.94 3.85
N ARG A 95 -22.42 0.85 4.59
CA ARG A 95 -21.97 0.69 5.99
C ARG A 95 -20.47 0.51 6.14
N VAL A 96 -19.77 0.22 5.05
CA VAL A 96 -18.30 0.09 5.00
C VAL A 96 -17.62 1.20 4.18
N ILE A 97 -18.32 2.32 3.97
CA ILE A 97 -17.71 3.53 3.39
C ILE A 97 -16.89 4.24 4.47
N GLY A 98 -15.59 4.38 4.24
CA GLY A 98 -14.67 5.03 5.19
C GLY A 98 -14.88 6.55 5.32
N LYS A 99 -15.27 7.23 4.25
CA LYS A 99 -15.54 8.68 4.24
C LYS A 99 -16.36 9.10 3.02
N CYS A 100 -17.14 10.16 3.17
CA CYS A 100 -17.92 10.76 2.09
C CYS A 100 -17.40 12.17 1.78
N TYR A 101 -17.37 12.52 0.50
CA TYR A 101 -16.86 13.80 0.03
C TYR A 101 -17.78 14.40 -1.03
N ALA A 102 -17.83 15.73 -1.11
CA ALA A 102 -18.48 16.42 -2.22
C ALA A 102 -17.59 16.38 -3.47
N PRO A 103 -18.16 16.32 -4.69
CA PRO A 103 -17.38 16.41 -5.92
C PRO A 103 -16.53 17.68 -5.96
N GLY A 104 -15.25 17.54 -6.30
CA GLY A 104 -14.30 18.66 -6.41
C GLY A 104 -13.77 19.19 -5.07
N ALA A 105 -14.12 18.59 -3.94
CA ALA A 105 -13.58 19.01 -2.64
C ALA A 105 -12.07 18.72 -2.54
N ALA A 106 -11.31 19.68 -2.01
CA ALA A 106 -9.99 19.39 -1.44
C ALA A 106 -10.19 18.60 -0.14
N ILE A 107 -9.37 17.57 0.06
CA ILE A 107 -9.51 16.65 1.18
C ILE A 107 -8.18 16.46 1.89
N ASP A 108 -8.24 16.38 3.23
CA ASP A 108 -7.08 16.01 4.01
C ASP A 108 -6.92 14.48 4.01
N LEU A 109 -5.72 14.05 3.68
CA LEU A 109 -5.27 12.67 3.74
C LEU A 109 -4.31 12.51 4.93
N THR A 110 -4.41 11.38 5.61
CA THR A 110 -3.50 11.05 6.72
C THR A 110 -2.90 9.69 6.47
N VAL A 111 -1.58 9.66 6.29
CA VAL A 111 -0.77 8.45 6.20
C VAL A 111 0.00 8.30 7.51
N GLU A 112 -0.10 7.13 8.14
CA GLU A 112 0.76 6.75 9.25
C GLU A 112 1.90 5.91 8.70
N ILE A 113 3.14 6.33 8.94
CA ILE A 113 4.35 5.59 8.59
C ILE A 113 4.85 4.90 9.85
N THR A 114 4.93 3.57 9.84
CA THR A 114 5.48 2.78 10.95
C THR A 114 6.92 2.37 10.72
N ALA A 115 7.37 2.35 9.47
CA ALA A 115 8.78 2.29 9.08
C ALA A 115 9.04 3.23 7.89
N ASN A 116 9.90 4.24 8.06
CA ASN A 116 10.19 5.23 7.02
C ASN A 116 11.28 4.73 6.06
N HIS A 117 10.97 4.66 4.77
CA HIS A 117 11.88 4.23 3.70
C HIS A 117 12.08 5.29 2.61
N TRP A 118 11.78 6.56 2.94
CA TRP A 118 11.86 7.71 2.04
C TRP A 118 10.92 7.58 0.83
N GLY A 119 11.12 8.42 -0.18
CA GLY A 119 10.28 8.47 -1.37
C GLY A 119 9.07 9.39 -1.19
N HIS A 120 8.03 9.11 -1.95
CA HIS A 120 6.81 9.92 -1.99
C HIS A 120 5.56 9.04 -2.07
N PHE A 121 4.40 9.65 -1.84
CA PHE A 121 3.11 9.04 -2.09
C PHE A 121 2.46 9.65 -3.33
N GLU A 122 1.77 8.80 -4.10
CA GLU A 122 0.81 9.22 -5.11
C GLU A 122 -0.59 8.76 -4.67
N PHE A 123 -1.61 9.53 -5.07
CA PHE A 123 -3.00 9.19 -4.77
C PHE A 123 -3.81 9.14 -6.05
N GLN A 124 -4.64 8.12 -6.18
CA GLN A 124 -5.45 7.91 -7.37
C GLN A 124 -6.89 7.58 -7.00
N LEU A 125 -7.83 7.92 -7.87
CA LEU A 125 -9.25 7.66 -7.69
C LEU A 125 -9.79 6.83 -8.85
N CYS A 126 -10.47 5.73 -8.53
CA CYS A 126 -11.21 4.91 -9.48
C CYS A 126 -12.72 5.00 -9.19
N LYS A 127 -13.52 5.27 -10.22
CA LYS A 127 -14.98 5.30 -10.11
C LYS A 127 -15.56 3.91 -10.39
N LEU A 128 -16.06 3.26 -9.35
CA LEU A 128 -16.79 2.00 -9.47
C LEU A 128 -18.29 2.24 -9.72
N GLY A 129 -18.84 1.60 -10.76
CA GLY A 129 -20.23 1.83 -11.20
C GLY A 129 -21.28 0.94 -10.53
N THR A 130 -20.88 -0.23 -10.01
CA THR A 130 -21.78 -1.18 -9.35
C THR A 130 -21.15 -1.70 -8.06
N LYS A 131 -21.96 -2.28 -7.17
CA LYS A 131 -21.47 -2.80 -5.88
C LYS A 131 -20.45 -3.94 -6.00
N ASP A 132 -20.46 -4.65 -7.12
CA ASP A 132 -19.60 -5.82 -7.38
C ASP A 132 -18.48 -5.51 -8.38
N ALA A 133 -18.38 -4.25 -8.83
CA ALA A 133 -17.34 -3.82 -9.78
C ALA A 133 -15.96 -3.95 -9.13
N LYS A 134 -15.03 -4.56 -9.85
CA LYS A 134 -13.63 -4.71 -9.43
C LYS A 134 -12.83 -3.49 -9.87
N GLU A 135 -11.88 -3.10 -9.04
CA GLU A 135 -10.85 -2.13 -9.39
C GLU A 135 -9.91 -2.75 -10.44
N THR A 136 -9.45 -1.95 -11.38
CA THR A 136 -8.37 -2.30 -12.31
C THR A 136 -7.36 -1.17 -12.34
N GLU A 137 -6.12 -1.46 -12.70
CA GLU A 137 -5.09 -0.41 -12.75
C GLU A 137 -5.51 0.73 -13.70
N GLU A 138 -6.15 0.38 -14.82
CA GLU A 138 -6.58 1.34 -15.85
C GLU A 138 -7.72 2.26 -15.42
N CYS A 139 -8.45 1.92 -14.34
CA CYS A 139 -9.56 2.75 -13.87
C CYS A 139 -9.11 3.91 -12.97
N PHE A 140 -7.88 3.83 -12.43
CA PHE A 140 -7.35 4.82 -11.53
C PHE A 140 -6.92 6.09 -12.29
N GLN A 141 -7.29 7.23 -11.72
CA GLN A 141 -6.92 8.55 -12.20
C GLN A 141 -6.14 9.28 -11.12
N ASN A 142 -4.97 9.82 -11.49
CA ASN A 142 -4.13 10.58 -10.57
C ASN A 142 -4.86 11.80 -10.00
N LEU A 143 -4.79 11.94 -8.68
CA LEU A 143 -5.14 13.14 -7.96
C LEU A 143 -3.91 14.03 -7.81
N VAL A 144 -4.15 15.32 -7.56
CA VAL A 144 -3.10 16.30 -7.32
C VAL A 144 -3.34 16.98 -5.98
N GLN A 145 -2.24 17.40 -5.35
CA GLN A 145 -2.26 18.29 -4.21
C GLN A 145 -2.87 19.65 -4.59
N ALA A 146 -3.28 20.43 -3.60
CA ALA A 146 -3.86 21.77 -3.82
C ALA A 146 -2.90 22.75 -4.52
N ASN A 147 -1.58 22.50 -4.42
CA ASN A 147 -0.54 23.27 -5.12
C ASN A 147 -0.28 22.77 -6.56
N GLY A 148 -1.00 21.74 -7.03
CA GLY A 148 -0.87 21.14 -8.37
C GLY A 148 0.21 20.06 -8.50
N GLN A 149 0.97 19.76 -7.45
CA GLN A 149 1.95 18.67 -7.46
C GLN A 149 1.27 17.30 -7.30
N LYS A 150 1.87 16.25 -7.86
CA LYS A 150 1.39 14.87 -7.70
C LYS A 150 2.04 14.22 -6.49
N ASP A 151 3.35 14.30 -6.43
CA ASP A 151 4.19 13.56 -5.49
C ASP A 151 4.14 14.22 -4.11
N TRP A 152 3.69 13.46 -3.11
CA TRP A 152 3.74 13.88 -1.71
C TRP A 152 4.98 13.30 -1.07
N GLU A 153 6.05 14.09 -0.98
CA GLU A 153 7.31 13.68 -0.38
C GLU A 153 7.13 13.28 1.09
N VAL A 154 7.73 12.15 1.47
CA VAL A 154 7.79 11.73 2.86
C VAL A 154 8.65 12.74 3.63
N PRO A 155 8.14 13.34 4.72
CA PRO A 155 8.90 14.30 5.54
C PRO A 155 10.20 13.73 6.14
#